data_AF-A0A453S0K2-F1
#
_entry.id   AF-A0A453S0K2-F1
#
_cell.length_a   1.000
_cell.length_b   1.000
_cell.length_c   1.000
_cell.angle_alpha   90.00
_cell.angle_beta   90.00
_cell.angle_gamma   90.00
#
_symmetry.space_group_name_H-M   'P 1'
#
loop_
_entity.id
_entity.type
_entity.pdbx_description
1 polymer ?
#
loop_
_entity_poly.entity_id
_entity_poly.type
_entity_poly.pdbx_seq_one_letter_code
_entity_poly.pdbx_strand_id
1 'polypeptide(L)'
;RKVQISVDGGGMPAQSFKALVDFAYTDALPVVGGLNGAGHKAMIRHLLIAAERYGMGRLRAICERVLCKSLDAETVAATLDMADRHGFKKLSEACAEFMACP
;
A
#
# COMPACT_ATOMS: atom_id res chain seq x y z
N ARG A 1 24.36 1.23 10.48
CA ARG A 1 23.57 0.49 9.46
C ARG A 1 22.63 1.49 8.81
N LYS A 2 22.94 1.98 7.59
CA LYS A 2 22.04 2.90 6.85
C LYS A 2 20.94 2.06 6.22
N VAL A 3 19.71 2.18 6.71
CA VAL A 3 18.54 1.68 5.98
C VAL A 3 18.41 2.55 4.74
N GLN A 4 19.04 2.14 3.65
CA GLN A 4 18.89 2.77 2.36
C GLN A 4 17.49 2.44 1.89
N ILE A 5 16.59 3.42 2.02
CA ILE A 5 15.28 3.36 1.40
C ILE A 5 15.54 3.65 -0.08
N SER A 6 15.86 2.61 -0.86
CA SER A 6 15.89 2.65 -2.32
C SER A 6 14.56 3.19 -2.80
N VAL A 7 14.61 4.43 -3.27
CA VAL A 7 13.52 5.23 -3.79
C VAL A 7 13.73 5.22 -5.30
N ASP A 8 12.87 4.50 -6.01
CA ASP A 8 12.71 4.71 -7.44
C ASP A 8 11.95 6.04 -7.59
N GLY A 9 12.68 7.11 -7.93
CA GLY A 9 12.12 8.38 -8.45
C GLY A 9 11.18 9.25 -7.59
N GLY A 10 10.80 8.88 -6.37
CA GLY A 10 9.94 9.71 -5.51
C GLY A 10 9.92 9.23 -4.07
N GLY A 11 10.52 10.00 -3.16
CA GLY A 11 10.65 9.63 -1.75
C GLY A 11 9.30 9.32 -1.10
N MET A 12 9.29 8.37 -0.15
CA MET A 12 8.10 8.11 0.65
C MET A 12 7.62 9.43 1.29
N PRO A 13 6.34 9.82 1.10
CA PRO A 13 5.84 11.05 1.67
C PRO A 13 5.89 10.98 3.20
N ALA A 14 6.17 12.11 3.85
CA ALA A 14 6.33 12.20 5.30
C ALA A 14 5.13 11.62 6.07
N GLN A 15 3.92 11.72 5.51
CA GLN A 15 2.70 11.18 6.09
C GLN A 15 2.68 9.63 6.08
N SER A 16 3.12 8.99 5.00
CA SER A 16 3.25 7.52 4.95
C SER A 16 4.33 7.04 5.92
N PHE A 17 5.45 7.76 6.03
CA PHE A 17 6.51 7.41 6.98
C PHE A 17 6.01 7.55 8.43
N LYS A 18 5.31 8.64 8.74
CA LYS A 18 4.70 8.84 10.06
C LYS A 18 3.70 7.72 10.37
N ALA A 19 2.85 7.34 9.43
CA ALA A 19 1.90 6.24 9.63
C ALA A 19 2.58 4.89 9.88
N LEU A 20 3.72 4.63 9.22
CA LEU A 20 4.52 3.43 9.45
C LEU A 20 5.11 3.42 10.87
N VAL A 21 5.69 4.54 11.30
CA VAL A 21 6.24 4.69 12.66
C VAL A 21 5.12 4.56 13.69
N ASP A 22 4.02 5.29 13.52
CA ASP A 22 2.87 5.23 14.43
C ASP A 22 2.36 3.77 14.56
N PHE A 23 2.22 3.04 13.44
CA PHE A 23 1.83 1.64 13.47
C PHE A 23 2.85 0.75 14.19
N ALA A 24 4.15 0.98 14.00
CA ALA A 24 5.19 0.19 14.67
C ALA A 24 5.14 0.32 16.21
N TYR A 25 4.71 1.48 16.72
CA TYR A 25 4.64 1.75 18.16
C TYR A 25 3.26 1.50 18.77
N THR A 26 2.19 1.72 18.02
CA THR A 26 0.80 1.66 18.53
C THR A 26 0.01 0.46 18.02
N ASP A 27 0.57 -0.27 17.05
CA ASP A 27 -0.07 -1.38 16.34
C ASP A 27 -1.40 -0.99 15.63
N ALA A 28 -1.70 0.32 15.61
CA ALA A 28 -2.87 0.92 15.02
C ALA A 28 -2.45 1.70 13.77
N LEU A 29 -3.13 1.43 12.67
CA LEU A 29 -3.02 2.29 11.50
C LEU A 29 -3.71 3.60 11.89
N PRO A 30 -3.02 4.75 11.87
CA PRO A 30 -3.73 6.00 12.05
C PRO A 30 -4.83 6.01 10.99
N VAL A 31 -6.08 6.02 11.44
CA VAL A 31 -7.19 6.45 10.60
C VAL A 31 -6.76 7.83 10.17
N VAL A 32 -6.24 7.94 8.94
CA VAL A 32 -5.91 9.21 8.31
C VAL A 32 -7.24 9.88 7.98
N GLY A 33 -7.95 10.24 9.05
CA GLY A 33 -9.22 10.93 9.06
C GLY A 33 -8.96 12.29 8.47
N GLY A 34 -9.34 12.44 7.20
CA GLY A 34 -9.13 13.65 6.42
C GLY A 34 -8.73 13.38 4.98
N LEU A 35 -8.24 12.18 4.64
CA LEU A 35 -7.96 11.81 3.26
C LEU A 35 -9.10 10.95 2.72
N ASN A 36 -10.11 11.63 2.20
CA ASN A 36 -11.25 11.01 1.53
C ASN A 36 -10.89 11.03 0.04
N GLY A 37 -10.63 9.88 -0.60
CA GLY A 37 -10.42 9.79 -2.05
C GLY A 37 -9.00 9.41 -2.52
N ALA A 38 -8.60 9.89 -3.71
CA ALA A 38 -7.41 9.42 -4.44
C ALA A 38 -6.08 9.55 -3.66
N GLY A 39 -5.93 10.59 -2.84
CA GLY A 39 -4.73 10.80 -2.01
C GLY A 39 -4.52 9.72 -0.94
N HIS A 40 -5.62 9.13 -0.42
CA HIS A 40 -5.56 8.04 0.53
C HIS A 40 -5.02 6.75 -0.10
N LYS A 41 -5.47 6.44 -1.32
CA LYS A 41 -5.00 5.27 -2.07
C LYS A 41 -3.51 5.36 -2.39
N ALA A 42 -3.04 6.54 -2.83
CA ALA A 42 -1.62 6.78 -3.07
C ALA A 42 -0.78 6.57 -1.81
N MET A 43 -1.23 7.11 -0.67
CA MET A 43 -0.55 6.93 0.62
C MET A 43 -0.48 5.45 1.03
N ILE A 44 -1.58 4.70 0.89
CA ILE A 44 -1.61 3.27 1.23
C ILE A 44 -0.71 2.45 0.31
N ARG A 45 -0.62 2.78 -0.99
CA ARG A 45 0.35 2.14 -1.90
C ARG A 45 1.79 2.34 -1.41
N HIS A 46 2.16 3.57 -1.06
CA HIS A 46 3.48 3.84 -0.50
C HIS A 46 3.72 3.12 0.83
N LEU A 47 2.70 3.04 1.68
CA LEU A 47 2.78 2.34 2.95
C LEU A 47 2.95 0.82 2.76
N LEU A 48 2.25 0.23 1.78
CA LEU A 48 2.33 -1.18 1.45
C LEU A 48 3.75 -1.56 0.96
N ILE A 49 4.31 -0.76 0.04
CA ILE A 49 5.67 -0.97 -0.48
C ILE A 49 6.69 -0.90 0.67
N ALA A 50 6.52 0.04 1.61
CA ALA A 50 7.41 0.11 2.75
C ALA A 50 7.18 -1.02 3.76
N ALA A 51 5.92 -1.38 4.05
CA ALA A 51 5.63 -2.50 4.93
C ALA A 51 6.31 -3.78 4.43
N GLU A 52 6.31 -4.02 3.12
CA GLU A 52 7.06 -5.11 2.49
C GLU A 52 8.57 -4.97 2.71
N ARG A 53 9.10 -3.78 2.42
CA ARG A 53 10.53 -3.47 2.58
C ARG A 53 11.03 -3.64 4.02
N TYR A 54 10.20 -3.29 5.00
CA TYR A 54 10.51 -3.34 6.43
C TYR A 54 10.09 -4.67 7.09
N GLY A 55 9.49 -5.60 6.35
CA GLY A 55 9.04 -6.89 6.87
C GLY A 55 7.86 -6.80 7.84
N MET A 56 7.05 -5.74 7.75
CA MET A 56 5.87 -5.53 8.60
C MET A 56 4.64 -6.26 8.05
N GLY A 57 4.61 -7.59 8.20
CA GLY A 57 3.56 -8.44 7.63
C GLY A 57 2.13 -8.08 8.03
N ARG A 58 1.90 -7.61 9.27
CA ARG A 58 0.57 -7.14 9.71
C ARG A 58 0.12 -5.87 8.98
N LEU A 59 1.01 -4.89 8.85
CA LEU A 59 0.74 -3.64 8.13
C LEU A 59 0.46 -3.92 6.65
N ARG A 60 1.28 -4.78 6.03
CA ARG A 60 1.11 -5.24 4.66
C ARG A 60 -0.28 -5.81 4.45
N ALA A 61 -0.71 -6.76 5.28
CA ALA A 61 -2.02 -7.41 5.14
C ALA A 61 -3.19 -6.42 5.26
N ILE A 62 -3.07 -5.42 6.12
CA ILE A 62 -4.10 -4.39 6.27
C ILE A 62 -4.14 -3.49 5.02
N CYS A 63 -2.98 -3.02 4.54
CA CYS A 63 -2.90 -2.20 3.33
C CYS A 63 -3.41 -2.94 2.09
N GLU A 64 -3.06 -4.22 1.90
CA GLU A 64 -3.59 -5.06 0.82
C GLU A 64 -5.12 -5.12 0.87
N ARG A 65 -5.69 -5.36 2.06
CA ARG A 65 -7.16 -5.43 2.24
C ARG A 65 -7.84 -4.10 1.93
N VAL A 66 -7.25 -2.98 2.33
CA VAL A 66 -7.84 -1.65 2.04
C VAL A 66 -7.78 -1.37 0.54
N LEU A 67 -6.64 -1.64 -0.12
CA LEU A 67 -6.51 -1.44 -1.57
C LEU A 67 -7.46 -2.33 -2.37
N CYS A 68 -7.62 -3.59 -1.97
CA CYS A 68 -8.57 -4.52 -2.58
C CYS A 68 -10.02 -4.03 -2.50
N LYS A 69 -10.42 -3.42 -1.38
CA LYS A 69 -11.76 -2.80 -1.23
C LYS A 69 -11.93 -1.50 -2.00
N SER A 70 -10.84 -0.84 -2.36
CA SER A 70 -10.83 0.44 -3.06
C SER A 70 -10.31 0.31 -4.50
N LEU A 71 -10.44 -0.87 -5.12
CA LEU A 71 -10.11 -1.07 -6.52
C LEU A 71 -11.12 -0.31 -7.38
N ASP A 72 -10.62 0.48 -8.32
CA ASP A 72 -11.42 1.15 -9.35
C ASP A 72 -10.98 0.63 -10.72
N ALA A 73 -11.90 0.56 -11.68
CA ALA A 73 -11.60 0.12 -13.04
C ALA A 73 -10.46 0.91 -13.71
N GLU A 74 -10.31 2.20 -13.38
CA GLU A 74 -9.20 3.02 -13.89
C GLU A 74 -7.85 2.72 -13.24
N THR A 75 -7.84 2.25 -11.99
CA THR A 75 -6.61 2.08 -11.20
C THR A 75 -6.22 0.63 -10.92
N VAL A 76 -7.08 -0.33 -11.29
CA VAL A 76 -6.84 -1.78 -11.09
C VAL A 76 -5.62 -2.25 -11.87
N ALA A 77 -5.41 -1.80 -13.11
CA ALA A 77 -4.26 -2.18 -13.93
C ALA A 77 -2.93 -1.72 -13.31
N ALA A 78 -2.85 -0.45 -12.87
CA ALA A 78 -1.66 0.07 -12.19
C ALA A 78 -1.42 -0.60 -10.82
N THR A 79 -2.48 -1.01 -10.14
CA THR A 79 -2.38 -1.71 -8.86
C THR A 79 -1.91 -3.15 -9.04
N LEU A 80 -2.35 -3.84 -10.09
CA LEU A 80 -1.86 -5.17 -10.46
C LEU A 80 -0.38 -5.14 -10.80
N ASP A 81 0.05 -4.22 -11.66
CA ASP A 81 1.46 -4.06 -12.06
C ASP A 81 2.37 -3.76 -10.84
N MET A 82 1.87 -3.00 -9.87
CA MET A 82 2.56 -2.82 -8.59
C MET A 82 2.57 -4.11 -7.75
N ALA A 83 1.44 -4.82 -7.68
CA ALA A 83 1.31 -6.06 -6.93
C ALA A 83 2.24 -7.16 -7.44
N ASP A 84 2.34 -7.32 -8.75
CA ASP A 84 3.22 -8.31 -9.38
C ASP A 84 4.69 -7.97 -9.16
N ARG A 85 5.08 -6.70 -9.31
CA ARG A 85 6.47 -6.26 -9.08
C ARG A 85 6.96 -6.47 -7.65
N HIS A 86 6.08 -6.32 -6.67
CA HIS A 86 6.41 -6.46 -5.26
C HIS A 86 6.02 -7.81 -4.64
N GLY A 87 5.41 -8.72 -5.41
CA GLY A 87 5.00 -10.05 -4.92
C GLY A 87 3.81 -10.05 -3.97
N PHE A 88 2.89 -9.09 -4.12
CA PHE A 88 1.64 -9.01 -3.35
C PHE A 88 0.58 -9.97 -3.90
N LYS A 89 0.75 -11.28 -3.69
CA LYS A 89 -0.11 -12.34 -4.25
C LYS A 89 -1.62 -12.09 -4.05
N LYS A 90 -2.05 -11.77 -2.82
CA LYS A 90 -3.47 -11.54 -2.53
C LYS A 90 -4.05 -10.32 -3.25
N LEU A 91 -3.24 -9.27 -3.40
CA LEU A 91 -3.66 -8.07 -4.10
C LEU A 91 -3.70 -8.32 -5.62
N SER A 92 -2.73 -9.07 -6.15
CA SER A 92 -2.68 -9.48 -7.56
C SER A 92 -3.87 -10.34 -7.94
N GLU A 93 -4.18 -11.38 -7.15
CA GLU A 93 -5.36 -12.24 -7.33
C GLU A 93 -6.66 -11.43 -7.32
N ALA A 94 -6.83 -10.52 -6.34
CA ALA A 94 -8.01 -9.68 -6.27
C ALA A 94 -8.15 -8.72 -7.47
N CYS A 95 -7.04 -8.17 -7.97
CA CYS A 95 -7.06 -7.33 -9.16
C CYS A 95 -7.40 -8.15 -10.41
N ALA A 96 -6.85 -9.37 -10.53
CA ALA A 96 -7.15 -10.27 -11.64
C ALA A 96 -8.62 -10.71 -11.64
N GLU A 97 -9.19 -11.02 -10.47
CA GLU A 97 -10.61 -11.35 -10.31
C GLU A 97 -11.51 -10.16 -10.69
N PHE A 98 -11.15 -8.94 -10.26
CA PHE A 98 -11.86 -7.72 -10.63
C PHE A 98 -11.83 -7.46 -12.14
N MET A 99 -10.74 -7.79 -12.83
CA MET A 99 -10.65 -7.64 -14.30
C MET A 99 -11.29 -8.80 -15.08
N ALA A 100 -11.41 -9.99 -14.47
CA ALA A 100 -11.99 -11.17 -15.11
C ALA A 100 -13.53 -11.12 -15.17
N CYS A 101 -14.18 -10.31 -14.33
CA CYS A 101 -15.62 -10.08 -14.35
C CYS A 101 -15.92 -8.61 -14.70
N PRO A 102 -16.32 -8.29 -15.95
CA PRO A 102 -16.57 -6.93 -16.42
C PRO A 102 -17.83 -6.28 -15.82
#